data_AF-A0A7S2FC56-F1
#
_entry.id   AF-A0A7S2FC56-F1
#
_cell.length_a   1.000
_cell.length_b   1.000
_cell.length_c   1.000
_cell.angle_alpha   90.00
_cell.angle_beta   90.00
_cell.angle_gamma   90.00
#
_symmetry.space_group_name_H-M   'P 1'
#
loop_
_entity.id
_entity.type
_entity.pdbx_description
1 polymer ?
#
loop_
_entity_poly.entity_id
_entity_poly.type
_entity_poly.pdbx_seq_one_letter_code
_entity_poly.pdbx_strand_id
1 'polypeptide(L)'
;IHVSESLGEDVEFAFSTTVTLAMLIAAGALTPGVDKLSCKCSDNTHNAELLQDGRIRYLEMTFDSPSAFSVYCKRIYNPTRRADDGWGSVTYDGVTLKDIKTK
;
A
#
# COMPACT_ATOMS: atom_id res chain seq x y z
N ILE A 1 50.15 -17.37 -6.94
CA ILE A 1 49.07 -17.58 -7.95
C ILE A 1 47.79 -17.15 -7.28
N HIS A 2 47.16 -16.15 -7.90
CA HIS A 2 45.83 -15.65 -7.63
C HIS A 2 44.81 -16.80 -7.77
N VAL A 3 43.89 -16.95 -6.83
CA VAL A 3 42.48 -17.19 -7.14
C VAL A 3 41.65 -16.70 -5.96
N SER A 4 41.16 -15.48 -6.12
CA SER A 4 39.97 -14.96 -5.48
C SER A 4 38.76 -15.67 -6.10
N GLU A 5 37.93 -16.32 -5.30
CA GLU A 5 36.58 -16.76 -5.66
C GLU A 5 35.77 -16.76 -4.36
N SER A 6 34.54 -16.31 -4.27
CA SER A 6 33.71 -15.38 -5.03
C SER A 6 32.60 -15.09 -4.02
N LEU A 7 32.19 -13.83 -3.92
CA LEU A 7 31.10 -13.39 -3.05
C LEU A 7 29.85 -14.23 -3.35
N GLY A 8 29.54 -15.18 -2.47
CA GLY A 8 28.17 -15.59 -2.25
C GLY A 8 27.54 -14.48 -1.45
N GLU A 9 27.06 -13.43 -2.12
CA GLU A 9 26.03 -12.58 -1.55
C GLU A 9 24.85 -13.51 -1.28
N ASP A 10 24.78 -13.98 -0.04
CA ASP A 10 23.56 -14.54 0.51
C ASP A 10 22.49 -13.49 0.27
N VAL A 11 21.69 -13.70 -0.78
CA VAL A 11 20.41 -13.05 -0.96
C VAL A 11 19.56 -13.56 0.20
N GLU A 12 19.80 -13.00 1.37
CA GLU A 12 18.83 -12.82 2.43
C GLU A 12 17.70 -12.04 1.76
N PHE A 13 16.88 -12.78 1.03
CA PHE A 13 15.55 -12.39 0.68
C PHE A 13 14.84 -12.34 2.02
N ALA A 14 15.06 -11.24 2.74
CA ALA A 14 14.30 -10.86 3.89
C ALA A 14 12.88 -10.77 3.36
N PHE A 15 12.15 -11.88 3.46
CA PHE A 15 10.71 -11.91 3.38
C PHE A 15 10.24 -11.10 4.58
N SER A 16 10.34 -9.79 4.43
CA SER A 16 9.67 -8.83 5.29
C SER A 16 8.24 -9.31 5.34
N THR A 17 7.73 -9.68 6.51
CA THR A 17 6.35 -10.13 6.76
C THR A 17 5.30 -9.06 6.41
N THR A 18 5.74 -7.96 5.79
CA THR A 18 4.97 -6.83 5.33
C THR A 18 4.47 -7.11 3.93
N VAL A 19 3.22 -7.56 3.83
CA VAL A 19 2.49 -7.60 2.57
C VAL A 19 2.38 -6.19 1.99
N THR A 20 2.59 -6.04 0.69
CA THR A 20 2.45 -4.78 -0.04
C THR A 20 1.32 -4.87 -1.07
N LEU A 21 0.83 -3.72 -1.57
CA LEU A 21 -0.18 -3.70 -2.64
C LEU A 21 0.35 -4.34 -3.93
N ALA A 22 1.63 -4.14 -4.26
CA ALA A 22 2.28 -4.77 -5.39
C ALA A 22 2.25 -6.31 -5.29
N MET A 23 2.46 -6.87 -4.09
CA MET A 23 2.34 -8.32 -3.87
C MET A 23 0.92 -8.82 -4.09
N LEU A 24 -0.09 -8.06 -3.64
CA LEU A 24 -1.50 -8.43 -3.85
C LEU A 24 -1.92 -8.32 -5.33
N ILE A 25 -1.36 -7.38 -6.08
CA ILE A 25 -1.54 -7.31 -7.55
C ILE A 25 -0.90 -8.53 -8.20
N ALA A 26 0.35 -8.86 -7.85
CA ALA A 26 1.07 -10.00 -8.41
C ALA A 26 0.38 -11.35 -8.09
N ALA A 27 -0.27 -11.45 -6.94
CA ALA A 27 -1.09 -12.61 -6.56
C ALA A 27 -2.47 -12.65 -7.26
N GLY A 28 -2.83 -11.63 -8.04
CA GLY A 28 -4.14 -11.51 -8.70
C GLY A 28 -5.29 -11.16 -7.76
N ALA A 29 -5.01 -10.81 -6.50
CA ALA A 29 -6.01 -10.40 -5.52
C ALA A 29 -6.54 -8.98 -5.77
N LEU A 30 -5.72 -8.11 -6.38
CA LEU A 30 -6.08 -6.74 -6.75
C LEU A 30 -5.83 -6.50 -8.24
N THR A 31 -6.63 -5.63 -8.84
CA THR A 31 -6.41 -5.14 -10.22
C THR A 31 -6.16 -3.63 -10.18
N PRO A 32 -5.08 -3.13 -10.82
CA PRO A 32 -4.86 -1.69 -10.97
C PRO A 32 -6.02 -1.00 -11.67
N GLY A 33 -6.32 0.24 -11.29
CA GLY A 33 -7.40 1.00 -11.90
C GLY A 33 -7.84 2.22 -11.11
N VAL A 34 -8.57 3.09 -11.81
CA VAL A 34 -9.15 4.33 -11.27
C VAL A 34 -10.25 4.00 -10.26
N ASP A 35 -10.31 4.77 -9.17
CA ASP A 35 -11.30 4.64 -8.08
C ASP A 35 -11.39 3.24 -7.46
N LYS A 36 -10.33 2.44 -7.58
CA LYS A 36 -10.25 1.10 -6.99
C LYS A 36 -10.05 1.12 -5.50
N LEU A 37 -9.40 2.16 -4.97
CA LEU A 37 -9.15 2.32 -3.56
C LEU A 37 -10.01 3.43 -2.98
N SER A 38 -10.49 3.25 -1.76
CA SER A 38 -11.20 4.30 -1.03
C SER A 38 -10.68 4.40 0.39
N CYS A 39 -10.60 5.61 0.93
CA CYS A 39 -10.35 5.85 2.35
C CYS A 39 -11.50 6.65 2.95
N LYS A 40 -12.21 6.07 3.92
CA LYS A 40 -13.26 6.78 4.64
C LYS A 40 -12.66 7.61 5.77
N CYS A 41 -12.91 8.92 5.72
CA CYS A 41 -12.47 9.89 6.72
C CYS A 41 -13.69 10.66 7.23
N SER A 42 -14.12 10.33 8.44
CA SER A 42 -15.36 10.87 9.04
C SER A 42 -16.57 10.62 8.12
N ASP A 43 -17.18 11.67 7.57
CA ASP A 43 -18.33 11.61 6.65
C ASP A 43 -17.94 11.66 5.16
N ASN A 44 -16.64 11.79 4.87
CA ASN A 44 -16.14 11.90 3.51
C ASN A 44 -15.41 10.63 3.07
N THR A 45 -15.55 10.29 1.79
CA THR A 45 -14.84 9.18 1.17
C THR A 45 -13.89 9.73 0.12
N HIS A 46 -12.62 9.36 0.21
CA HIS A 46 -11.58 9.73 -0.74
C HIS A 46 -11.30 8.54 -1.66
N ASN A 47 -11.71 8.62 -2.92
CA ASN A 47 -11.45 7.60 -3.93
C ASN A 47 -10.11 7.87 -4.62
N ALA A 48 -9.32 6.82 -4.79
CA ALA A 48 -7.97 6.84 -5.29
C ALA A 48 -7.74 5.70 -6.29
N GLU A 49 -6.79 5.93 -7.18
CA GLU A 49 -6.37 4.95 -8.16
C GLU A 49 -5.27 4.05 -7.62
N LEU A 50 -5.39 2.76 -7.91
CA LEU A 50 -4.33 1.79 -7.70
C LEU A 50 -3.46 1.73 -8.96
N LEU A 51 -2.19 2.13 -8.84
CA LEU A 51 -1.22 2.05 -9.93
C LEU A 51 -0.66 0.63 -10.08
N GLN A 52 -0.12 0.33 -11.26
CA GLN A 52 0.40 -0.99 -11.61
C GLN A 52 1.62 -1.41 -10.75
N ASP A 53 2.39 -0.45 -10.25
CA ASP A 53 3.52 -0.67 -9.34
C ASP A 53 3.10 -0.83 -7.87
N GLY A 54 1.80 -0.82 -7.58
CA GLY A 54 1.26 -0.92 -6.22
C GLY A 54 1.24 0.40 -5.45
N ARG A 55 1.56 1.52 -6.09
CA ARG A 55 1.37 2.86 -5.51
C ARG A 55 -0.09 3.31 -5.60
N ILE A 56 -0.44 4.27 -4.77
CA ILE A 56 -1.78 4.86 -4.71
C ILE A 56 -1.71 6.28 -5.27
N ARG A 57 -2.52 6.60 -6.28
CA ARG A 57 -2.63 7.95 -6.82
C ARG A 57 -3.93 8.59 -6.36
N TYR A 58 -3.82 9.76 -5.72
CA TYR A 58 -4.97 10.56 -5.29
C TYR A 58 -4.69 12.04 -5.61
N LEU A 59 -5.56 12.64 -6.43
CA LEU A 59 -5.34 13.96 -7.01
C LEU A 59 -3.98 14.02 -7.73
N GLU A 60 -3.09 14.94 -7.36
CA GLU A 60 -1.75 15.10 -7.94
C GLU A 60 -0.65 14.42 -7.11
N MET A 61 -1.02 13.64 -6.09
CA MET A 61 -0.05 12.97 -5.21
C MET A 61 -0.05 11.46 -5.44
N THR A 62 1.11 10.88 -5.16
CA THR A 62 1.33 9.43 -5.18
C THR A 62 1.86 8.98 -3.82
N PHE A 63 1.34 7.88 -3.32
CA PHE A 63 1.69 7.31 -2.02
C PHE A 63 2.23 5.89 -2.19
N ASP A 64 3.34 5.59 -1.51
CA ASP A 64 3.98 4.27 -1.56
C ASP A 64 3.32 3.22 -0.65
N SER A 65 2.34 3.61 0.18
CA SER A 65 1.65 2.68 1.06
C SER A 65 0.22 3.12 1.43
N PRO A 66 -0.68 2.17 1.77
CA PRO A 66 -2.01 2.47 2.30
C PRO A 66 -1.98 3.37 3.54
N SER A 67 -1.01 3.19 4.43
CA SER A 67 -0.86 3.99 5.65
C SER A 67 -0.53 5.44 5.34
N ALA A 68 0.36 5.70 4.36
CA ALA A 68 0.67 7.07 3.95
C ALA A 68 -0.57 7.77 3.36
N PHE A 69 -1.33 7.06 2.53
CA PHE A 69 -2.58 7.57 1.97
C PHE A 69 -3.64 7.85 3.05
N SER A 70 -3.88 6.91 3.97
CA SER A 70 -4.91 7.10 5.01
C SER A 70 -4.56 8.21 6.01
N VAL A 71 -3.29 8.36 6.36
CA VAL A 71 -2.81 9.50 7.17
C VAL A 71 -3.04 10.82 6.45
N TYR A 72 -2.74 10.88 5.14
CA TYR A 72 -3.00 12.08 4.34
C TYR A 72 -4.48 12.46 4.37
N CYS A 73 -5.38 11.52 4.06
CA CYS A 73 -6.82 11.77 4.07
C CYS A 73 -7.33 12.23 5.45
N LYS A 74 -6.83 11.64 6.54
CA LYS A 74 -7.22 12.03 7.90
C LYS A 74 -6.64 13.38 8.33
N ARG A 75 -5.47 13.78 7.82
CA ARG A 75 -4.87 15.09 8.10
C ARG A 75 -5.66 16.26 7.53
N ILE A 76 -6.41 16.04 6.46
CA ILE A 76 -7.33 17.04 5.90
C ILE A 76 -8.32 17.54 6.98
N TYR A 77 -8.75 16.65 7.88
CA TYR A 77 -9.72 16.97 8.95
C TYR A 77 -9.07 17.13 10.34
N ASN A 78 -7.98 16.40 10.61
CA ASN A 78 -7.22 16.51 11.86
C ASN A 78 -5.72 16.65 11.57
N PRO A 79 -5.20 17.89 11.46
CA PRO A 79 -3.82 18.17 11.09
C PRO A 79 -2.77 17.55 12.02
N THR A 80 -3.12 17.22 13.27
CA THR A 80 -2.19 16.67 14.26
C THR A 80 -1.96 15.16 14.12
N ARG A 81 -2.70 14.49 13.24
CA ARG A 81 -2.67 13.03 13.09
C ARG A 81 -1.34 12.56 12.49
N ARG A 82 -0.62 11.70 13.21
CA ARG A 82 0.71 11.19 12.82
C ARG A 82 0.72 9.75 12.31
N ALA A 83 -0.25 8.94 12.70
CA ALA A 83 -0.31 7.53 12.36
C ALA A 83 -1.74 7.08 12.14
N ASP A 84 -1.88 5.98 11.41
CA ASP A 84 -3.16 5.37 11.12
C ASP A 84 -3.01 3.89 10.73
N ASP A 85 -4.04 3.09 10.99
CA ASP A 85 -4.10 1.70 10.50
C ASP A 85 -4.57 1.69 9.04
N GLY A 86 -3.65 1.96 8.12
CA GLY A 86 -3.94 2.11 6.69
C GLY A 86 -4.58 0.88 6.07
N TRP A 87 -4.20 -0.32 6.51
CA TRP A 87 -4.77 -1.57 5.99
C TRP A 87 -6.22 -1.78 6.42
N GLY A 88 -6.58 -1.38 7.64
CA GLY A 88 -7.97 -1.41 8.11
C GLY A 88 -8.82 -0.25 7.60
N SER A 89 -8.21 0.89 7.27
CA SER A 89 -8.92 2.12 6.89
C SER A 89 -9.12 2.30 5.38
N VAL A 90 -8.29 1.65 4.56
CA VAL A 90 -8.38 1.70 3.10
C VAL A 90 -9.11 0.46 2.62
N THR A 91 -10.08 0.66 1.73
CA THR A 91 -10.84 -0.41 1.07
C THR A 91 -10.47 -0.49 -0.40
N TYR A 92 -10.57 -1.69 -0.96
CA TYR A 92 -10.55 -1.97 -2.39
C TYR A 92 -11.93 -2.50 -2.80
N ASP A 93 -12.60 -1.81 -3.74
CA ASP A 93 -13.97 -2.14 -4.19
C ASP A 93 -14.95 -2.43 -3.01
N GLY A 94 -14.80 -1.69 -1.90
CA GLY A 94 -15.65 -1.81 -0.71
C GLY A 94 -15.19 -2.81 0.37
N VAL A 95 -14.13 -3.58 0.15
CA VAL A 95 -13.56 -4.54 1.12
C VAL A 95 -12.27 -3.99 1.71
N THR A 96 -12.02 -4.11 3.03
CA THR A 96 -10.78 -3.57 3.62
C THR A 96 -9.54 -4.31 3.10
N LEU A 97 -8.43 -3.60 2.92
CA LEU A 97 -7.17 -4.22 2.51
C LEU A 97 -6.68 -5.23 3.57
N LYS A 98 -7.01 -5.02 4.84
CA LYS A 98 -6.75 -5.95 5.93
C LYS A 98 -7.46 -7.29 5.69
N ASP A 99 -8.74 -7.27 5.35
CA ASP A 99 -9.51 -8.48 5.05
C ASP A 99 -8.96 -9.20 3.82
N ILE A 100 -8.54 -8.46 2.78
CA ILE A 100 -7.95 -9.03 1.56
C ILE A 100 -6.61 -9.69 1.86
N LYS A 101 -5.76 -9.06 2.69
CA LYS A 101 -4.46 -9.59 3.10
C LYS A 101 -4.56 -10.90 3.89
N THR A 102 -5.65 -11.10 4.64
CA THR A 102 -5.84 -12.26 5.52
C THR A 102 -6.50 -13.47 4.86
N LYS A 103 -6.91 -13.35 3.59
CA LYS A 103 -7.43 -14.47 2.79
C LYS A 103 -6.29 -15.27 2.18
#